data_AF-A0A9X2KG93-F1
#
_entry.id   AF-A0A9X2KG93-F1
#
_cell.length_a   1.000
_cell.length_b   1.000
_cell.length_c   1.000
_cell.angle_alpha   90.00
_cell.angle_beta   90.00
_cell.angle_gamma   90.00
#
_symmetry.space_group_name_H-M   'P 1'
#
loop_
_entity.id
_entity.type
_entity.pdbx_description
1 polymer ?
#
loop_
_entity_poly.entity_id
_entity_poly.type
_entity_poly.pdbx_seq_one_letter_code
_entity_poly.pdbx_strand_id
1 'polypeptide(L)'
;MNAMKDLDAHRARITSWISLGQFGFVPMIMAVEMANARSAIAPTLAATAIAVVSLLLSRRADLGSTARMVCAVGLVGNISILVSALSGNYLQVDMHMAYFAGLAVVGAMFDWRVIAGATVATALHHLVLNFALPAAIYPGGTDVVRFGLHAIILVTEAAVLLWLAYTVSAMFKSIAEATELAREEQGRAEASSQETERLSRERSAEQSRRQADEQTKTREIQGFVATIEAGFERLSAGDLTVRMAEPVAAEFEPIRAKFNDSVAKLEDAIG
;
A
#
# COMPACT_ATOMS: atom_id res chain seq x y z
N MET A 1 2.68 -0.04 3.71
CA MET A 1 2.93 0.79 2.50
C MET A 1 1.83 0.58 1.48
N ASN A 2 1.46 1.63 0.76
CA ASN A 2 0.57 1.57 -0.40
C ASN A 2 1.41 2.08 -1.57
N ALA A 3 1.88 1.14 -2.40
CA ALA A 3 2.85 1.43 -3.45
C ALA A 3 2.35 2.51 -4.44
N MET A 4 1.04 2.55 -4.72
CA MET A 4 0.46 3.59 -5.58
C MET A 4 0.52 4.98 -4.94
N LYS A 5 0.25 5.09 -3.64
CA LYS A 5 0.42 6.36 -2.91
C LYS A 5 1.87 6.82 -2.90
N ASP A 6 2.82 5.89 -2.80
CA ASP A 6 4.25 6.20 -2.82
C ASP A 6 4.68 6.77 -4.19
N LEU A 7 4.16 6.20 -5.30
CA LEU A 7 4.40 6.71 -6.65
C LEU A 7 3.81 8.12 -6.86
N ASP A 8 2.61 8.39 -6.35
CA ASP A 8 2.00 9.72 -6.45
C ASP A 8 2.72 10.76 -5.58
N ALA A 9 3.21 10.36 -4.40
CA ALA A 9 4.05 11.21 -3.55
C ALA A 9 5.39 11.53 -4.23
N HIS A 10 6.02 10.54 -4.90
CA HIS A 10 7.22 10.76 -5.72
C HIS A 10 6.96 11.77 -6.83
N ARG A 11 5.88 11.58 -7.60
CA ARG A 11 5.44 12.51 -8.65
C ARG A 11 5.24 13.93 -8.13
N ALA A 12 4.57 14.11 -7.00
CA ALA A 12 4.34 15.41 -6.39
C ALA A 12 5.65 16.09 -5.95
N ARG A 13 6.60 15.32 -5.41
CA ARG A 13 7.93 15.81 -5.04
C ARG A 13 8.71 16.32 -6.25
N ILE A 14 8.78 15.52 -7.32
CA ILE A 14 9.44 15.93 -8.57
C ILE A 14 8.76 17.17 -9.16
N THR A 15 7.42 17.22 -9.15
CA THR A 15 6.65 18.41 -9.61
C THR A 15 7.05 19.66 -8.83
N SER A 16 7.18 19.54 -7.51
CA SER A 16 7.60 20.64 -6.64
C SER A 16 9.02 21.10 -6.98
N TRP A 17 9.96 20.17 -7.15
CA TRP A 17 11.34 20.48 -7.54
C TRP A 17 11.44 21.16 -8.90
N ILE A 18 10.72 20.68 -9.92
CA ILE A 18 10.67 21.35 -11.23
C ILE A 18 10.10 22.76 -11.09
N SER A 19 8.98 22.93 -10.37
CA SER A 19 8.35 24.24 -10.19
C SER A 19 9.25 25.26 -9.49
N LEU A 20 10.05 24.83 -8.51
CA LEU A 20 11.03 25.68 -7.84
C LEU A 20 12.25 25.94 -8.73
N GLY A 21 12.73 24.93 -9.44
CA GLY A 21 13.88 25.04 -10.36
C GLY A 21 13.64 26.02 -11.49
N GLN A 22 12.40 26.19 -11.94
CA GLN A 22 12.04 27.19 -12.97
C GLN A 22 12.39 28.62 -12.57
N PHE A 23 12.41 28.98 -11.28
CA PHE A 23 12.83 30.32 -10.85
C PHE A 23 14.30 30.59 -11.14
N GLY A 24 15.14 29.56 -11.27
CA GLY A 24 16.54 29.71 -11.69
C GLY A 24 16.70 30.22 -13.13
N PHE A 25 15.72 29.96 -14.00
CA PHE A 25 15.75 30.47 -15.38
C PHE A 25 15.56 31.99 -15.44
N VAL A 26 14.83 32.59 -14.51
CA VAL A 26 14.53 34.04 -14.53
C VAL A 26 15.81 34.90 -14.47
N PRO A 27 16.67 34.80 -13.44
CA PRO A 27 17.91 35.58 -13.40
C PRO A 27 18.90 35.15 -14.49
N MET A 28 18.89 33.89 -14.90
CA MET A 28 19.77 33.39 -15.96
C MET A 28 19.42 34.02 -17.32
N ILE A 29 18.14 34.01 -17.72
CA ILE A 29 17.65 34.64 -18.95
C ILE A 29 17.92 36.14 -18.92
N MET A 30 17.62 36.81 -17.79
CA MET A 30 17.89 38.23 -17.63
C MET A 30 19.38 38.56 -17.83
N ALA A 31 20.27 37.78 -17.20
CA ALA A 31 21.72 37.97 -17.32
C ALA A 31 22.22 37.77 -18.76
N VAL A 32 21.72 36.74 -19.46
CA VAL A 32 22.09 36.47 -20.86
C VAL A 32 21.63 37.59 -21.79
N GLU A 33 20.39 38.05 -21.67
CA GLU A 33 19.86 39.15 -22.50
C GLU A 33 20.63 40.46 -22.26
N MET A 34 20.93 40.78 -21.00
CA MET A 34 21.73 41.95 -20.65
C MET A 34 23.17 41.85 -21.18
N ALA A 35 23.81 40.68 -21.07
CA ALA A 35 25.14 40.43 -21.62
C ALA A 35 25.19 40.57 -23.14
N ASN A 36 24.08 40.26 -23.83
CA ASN A 36 23.91 40.45 -25.26
C ASN A 36 23.42 41.86 -25.64
N ALA A 37 23.37 42.81 -24.70
CA ALA A 37 22.88 44.18 -24.88
C ALA A 37 21.46 44.27 -25.47
N ARG A 38 20.59 43.31 -25.14
CA ARG A 38 19.18 43.23 -25.57
C ARG A 38 18.24 43.59 -24.42
N SER A 39 16.99 43.89 -24.77
CA SER A 39 15.95 44.12 -23.76
C SER A 39 15.58 42.82 -23.05
N ALA A 40 15.87 42.73 -21.76
CA ALA A 40 15.56 41.57 -20.94
C ALA A 40 14.09 41.52 -20.45
N ILE A 41 13.31 42.59 -20.63
CA ILE A 41 12.01 42.76 -19.96
C ILE A 41 11.02 41.67 -20.37
N ALA A 42 10.74 41.54 -21.67
CA ALA A 42 9.76 40.58 -22.17
C ALA A 42 10.13 39.10 -21.86
N PRO A 43 11.35 38.60 -22.15
CA PRO A 43 11.70 37.22 -21.86
C PRO A 43 11.74 36.92 -20.35
N THR A 44 12.17 37.88 -19.52
CA THR A 44 12.19 37.71 -18.06
C THR A 44 10.77 37.68 -17.48
N LEU A 45 9.85 38.52 -17.98
CA LEU A 45 8.44 38.48 -17.58
C LEU A 45 7.77 37.17 -17.98
N ALA A 46 8.04 36.67 -19.20
CA ALA A 46 7.51 35.38 -19.65
C ALA A 46 8.02 34.21 -18.78
N ALA A 47 9.32 34.16 -18.51
CA ALA A 47 9.91 33.15 -17.63
C ALA A 47 9.36 33.22 -16.19
N THR A 48 9.15 34.44 -15.68
CA THR A 48 8.52 34.68 -14.37
C THR A 48 7.08 34.18 -14.35
N ALA A 49 6.29 34.47 -15.38
CA ALA A 49 4.91 33.99 -15.48
C ALA A 49 4.86 32.46 -15.50
N ILE A 50 5.72 31.81 -16.28
CA ILE A 50 5.84 30.34 -16.33
C ILE A 50 6.18 29.78 -14.94
N ALA A 51 7.18 30.34 -14.25
CA ALA A 51 7.60 29.90 -12.92
C ALA A 51 6.50 30.07 -11.87
N VAL A 52 5.82 31.23 -11.85
CA VAL A 52 4.73 31.52 -10.91
C VAL A 52 3.54 30.59 -11.16
N VAL A 53 3.08 30.44 -12.40
CA VAL A 53 1.96 29.55 -12.72
C VAL A 53 2.29 28.10 -12.35
N SER A 54 3.50 27.63 -12.67
CA SER A 54 3.95 26.28 -12.32
C SER A 54 3.98 26.07 -10.80
N LEU A 55 4.45 27.06 -10.02
CA LEU A 55 4.45 27.00 -8.56
C LEU A 55 3.05 27.03 -7.97
N LEU A 56 2.18 27.92 -8.45
CA LEU A 56 0.81 28.03 -7.93
C LEU A 56 0.04 26.72 -8.16
N LEU A 57 0.14 26.14 -9.36
CA LEU A 57 -0.53 24.88 -9.67
C LEU A 57 0.13 23.68 -8.95
N SER A 58 1.45 23.67 -8.73
CA SER A 58 2.12 22.58 -8.01
C SER A 58 1.71 22.50 -6.53
N ARG A 59 1.23 23.61 -5.94
CA ARG A 59 0.71 23.65 -4.56
C ARG A 59 -0.75 23.22 -4.44
N ARG A 60 -1.45 23.00 -5.56
CA ARG A 60 -2.86 22.59 -5.59
C ARG A 60 -2.99 21.07 -5.68
N ALA A 61 -3.33 20.44 -4.55
CA ALA A 61 -3.46 18.98 -4.45
C ALA A 61 -4.52 18.40 -5.39
N ASP A 62 -5.57 19.17 -5.69
CA ASP A 62 -6.67 18.81 -6.60
C ASP A 62 -6.26 18.77 -8.08
N LEU A 63 -5.13 19.40 -8.45
CA LEU A 63 -4.70 19.57 -9.84
C LEU A 63 -3.43 18.77 -10.18
N GLY A 64 -3.12 17.70 -9.46
CA GLY A 64 -1.83 17.01 -9.57
C GLY A 64 -1.38 16.63 -11.00
N SER A 65 -2.27 16.11 -11.84
CA SER A 65 -1.96 15.77 -13.24
C SER A 65 -1.73 17.01 -14.11
N THR A 66 -2.60 18.01 -13.97
CA THR A 66 -2.49 19.29 -14.67
C THR A 66 -1.22 20.03 -14.28
N ALA A 67 -0.90 20.07 -12.98
CA ALA A 67 0.31 20.69 -12.46
C ALA A 67 1.57 20.05 -13.04
N ARG A 68 1.63 18.70 -13.13
CA ARG A 68 2.74 18.00 -13.80
C ARG A 68 2.91 18.44 -15.25
N MET A 69 1.81 18.45 -16.01
CA MET A 69 1.83 18.86 -17.41
C MET A 69 2.30 20.30 -17.57
N VAL A 70 1.77 21.23 -16.77
CA VAL A 70 2.16 22.65 -16.83
C VAL A 70 3.63 22.84 -16.44
N CYS A 71 4.12 22.17 -15.40
CA CYS A 71 5.53 22.22 -15.03
C CYS A 71 6.44 21.69 -16.15
N ALA A 72 6.05 20.62 -16.83
CA ALA A 72 6.83 20.02 -17.91
C ALA A 72 6.86 20.91 -19.17
N VAL A 73 5.70 21.39 -19.62
CA VAL A 73 5.61 22.31 -20.77
C VAL A 73 6.25 23.66 -20.43
N GLY A 74 6.12 24.14 -19.19
CA GLY A 74 6.79 25.34 -18.71
C GLY A 74 8.32 25.21 -18.71
N LEU A 75 8.85 24.04 -18.36
CA LEU A 75 10.30 23.76 -18.47
C LEU A 75 10.76 23.83 -19.93
N VAL A 76 10.02 23.23 -20.86
CA VAL A 76 10.27 23.34 -22.31
C VAL A 76 10.27 24.81 -22.74
N GLY A 77 9.26 25.58 -22.32
CA GLY A 77 9.15 27.01 -22.64
C GLY A 77 10.32 27.84 -22.10
N ASN A 78 10.77 27.60 -20.87
CA ASN A 78 11.92 28.30 -20.31
C ASN A 78 13.24 27.95 -21.03
N ILE A 79 13.42 26.68 -21.43
CA ILE A 79 14.55 26.27 -22.28
C ILE A 79 14.47 27.02 -23.63
N SER A 80 13.29 27.11 -24.24
CA SER A 80 13.09 27.86 -25.49
C SER A 80 13.47 29.34 -25.38
N ILE A 81 13.04 30.00 -24.29
CA ILE A 81 13.37 31.41 -24.06
C ILE A 81 14.88 31.59 -23.91
N LEU A 82 15.53 30.72 -23.12
CA LEU A 82 16.97 30.78 -22.90
C LEU A 82 17.78 30.54 -24.18
N VAL A 83 17.36 29.56 -24.98
CA VAL A 83 17.96 29.27 -26.29
C VAL A 83 17.82 30.47 -27.23
N SER A 84 16.65 31.10 -27.26
CA SER A 84 16.42 32.32 -28.05
C SER A 84 17.26 33.50 -27.56
N ALA A 85 17.43 33.65 -26.24
CA ALA A 85 18.26 34.70 -25.66
C ALA A 85 19.73 34.60 -26.10
N LEU A 86 20.20 33.38 -26.38
CA LEU A 86 21.51 33.09 -26.95
C LEU A 86 21.57 33.22 -28.47
N SER A 87 20.52 33.67 -29.15
CA SER A 87 20.52 33.79 -30.61
C SER A 87 21.69 34.63 -31.13
N GLY A 88 22.50 34.06 -32.02
CA GLY A 88 23.73 34.68 -32.56
C GLY A 88 24.98 34.48 -31.69
N ASN A 89 24.86 33.85 -30.53
CA ASN A 89 25.98 33.42 -29.69
C ASN A 89 26.44 32.01 -30.12
N TYR A 90 27.74 31.72 -30.01
CA TYR A 90 28.29 30.39 -30.33
C TYR A 90 27.71 29.28 -29.43
N LEU A 91 27.31 29.60 -28.19
CA LEU A 91 26.69 28.67 -27.23
C LEU A 91 25.22 28.36 -27.52
N GLN A 92 24.59 29.01 -28.52
CA GLN A 92 23.17 28.79 -28.82
C GLN A 92 22.90 27.31 -29.09
N VAL A 93 23.74 26.67 -29.92
CA VAL A 93 23.58 25.26 -30.32
C VAL A 93 23.81 24.33 -29.14
N ASP A 94 24.81 24.59 -28.30
CA ASP A 94 25.07 23.82 -27.08
C ASP A 94 23.87 23.87 -26.14
N MET A 95 23.25 25.06 -25.97
CA MET A 95 22.07 25.22 -25.13
C MET A 95 20.83 24.49 -25.69
N HIS A 96 20.78 24.14 -26.98
CA HIS A 96 19.69 23.28 -27.50
C HIS A 96 19.69 21.90 -26.85
N MET A 97 20.86 21.40 -26.43
CA MET A 97 20.93 20.10 -25.76
C MET A 97 20.19 20.10 -24.42
N ALA A 98 19.86 21.28 -23.87
CA ALA A 98 19.04 21.40 -22.67
C ALA A 98 17.62 20.85 -22.84
N TYR A 99 17.08 20.72 -24.06
CA TYR A 99 15.80 20.04 -24.29
C TYR A 99 15.85 18.56 -23.89
N PHE A 100 16.94 17.86 -24.22
CA PHE A 100 17.14 16.46 -23.83
C PHE A 100 17.30 16.34 -22.31
N ALA A 101 18.12 17.21 -21.70
CA ALA A 101 18.23 17.26 -20.24
C ALA A 101 16.87 17.55 -19.56
N GLY A 102 16.08 18.46 -20.13
CA GLY A 102 14.74 18.79 -19.66
C GLY A 102 13.77 17.61 -19.76
N LEU A 103 13.77 16.88 -20.87
CA LEU A 103 12.95 15.68 -21.04
C LEU A 103 13.37 14.56 -20.09
N ALA A 104 14.67 14.39 -19.82
CA ALA A 104 15.15 13.46 -18.80
C ALA A 104 14.64 13.84 -17.39
N VAL A 105 14.65 15.13 -17.04
CA VAL A 105 14.09 15.64 -15.78
C VAL A 105 12.58 15.38 -15.69
N VAL A 106 11.84 15.61 -16.78
CA VAL A 106 10.40 15.27 -16.86
C VAL A 106 10.19 13.76 -16.76
N GLY A 107 11.07 12.96 -17.37
CA GLY A 107 11.06 11.50 -17.34
C GLY A 107 11.10 10.92 -15.93
N ALA A 108 11.79 11.59 -15.00
CA ALA A 108 11.87 11.20 -13.59
C ALA A 108 10.51 11.22 -12.86
N MET A 109 9.47 11.83 -13.44
CA MET A 109 8.10 11.77 -12.92
C MET A 109 7.44 10.41 -13.16
N PHE A 110 7.94 9.60 -14.09
CA PHE A 110 7.33 8.32 -14.50
C PHE A 110 5.83 8.47 -14.86
N ASP A 111 5.47 9.57 -15.52
CA ASP A 111 4.12 9.82 -16.03
C ASP A 111 4.18 9.95 -17.55
N TRP A 112 3.74 8.89 -18.25
CA TRP A 112 3.83 8.82 -19.70
C TRP A 112 3.08 9.96 -20.40
N ARG A 113 1.99 10.47 -19.79
CA ARG A 113 1.19 11.56 -20.38
C ARG A 113 1.99 12.84 -20.39
N VAL A 114 2.69 13.12 -19.30
CA VAL A 114 3.50 14.32 -19.11
C VAL A 114 4.74 14.28 -20.01
N ILE A 115 5.38 13.11 -20.12
CA ILE A 115 6.50 12.88 -21.05
C ILE A 115 6.03 13.11 -22.49
N ALA A 116 4.94 12.45 -22.91
CA ALA A 116 4.40 12.62 -24.25
C ALA A 116 4.01 14.07 -24.54
N GLY A 117 3.37 14.76 -23.58
CA GLY A 117 3.00 16.17 -23.71
C GLY A 117 4.21 17.08 -23.88
N ALA A 118 5.26 16.90 -23.09
CA ALA A 118 6.51 17.66 -23.21
C ALA A 118 7.23 17.37 -24.55
N THR A 119 7.30 16.10 -24.96
CA THR A 119 7.87 15.72 -26.27
C THR A 119 7.12 16.38 -27.42
N VAL A 120 5.78 16.35 -27.40
CA VAL A 120 4.95 17.01 -28.42
C VAL A 120 5.14 18.52 -28.40
N ALA A 121 5.17 19.15 -27.23
CA ALA A 121 5.45 20.58 -27.11
C ALA A 121 6.81 20.96 -27.72
N THR A 122 7.86 20.19 -27.41
CA THR A 122 9.19 20.36 -28.00
C THR A 122 9.17 20.17 -29.51
N ALA A 123 8.54 19.12 -30.01
CA ALA A 123 8.45 18.82 -31.45
C ALA A 123 7.71 19.93 -32.22
N LEU A 124 6.57 20.39 -31.71
CA LEU A 124 5.81 21.49 -32.29
C LEU A 124 6.60 22.79 -32.26
N HIS A 125 7.28 23.10 -31.16
CA HIS A 125 8.15 24.27 -31.06
C HIS A 125 9.24 24.26 -32.14
N HIS A 126 9.97 23.15 -32.27
CA HIS A 126 11.03 23.01 -33.27
C HIS A 126 10.46 23.09 -34.69
N LEU A 127 9.34 22.42 -34.96
CA LEU A 127 8.70 22.45 -36.27
C LEU A 127 8.25 23.86 -36.65
N VAL A 128 7.51 24.55 -35.77
CA VAL A 128 6.96 25.88 -36.04
C VAL A 128 8.09 26.90 -36.20
N LEU A 129 9.03 26.96 -35.27
CA LEU A 129 10.10 27.95 -35.32
C LEU A 129 11.10 27.68 -36.45
N ASN A 130 11.32 26.42 -36.84
CA ASN A 130 12.18 26.10 -37.99
C ASN A 130 11.71 26.78 -39.30
N PHE A 131 10.41 27.09 -39.42
CA PHE A 131 9.86 27.81 -40.57
C PHE A 131 9.50 29.28 -40.27
N ALA A 132 9.03 29.59 -39.06
CA ALA A 132 8.55 30.93 -38.73
C ALA A 132 9.65 31.88 -38.24
N LEU A 133 10.60 31.39 -37.44
CA LEU A 133 11.69 32.20 -36.86
C LEU A 133 12.93 31.33 -36.60
N PRO A 134 13.59 30.85 -37.66
CA PRO A 134 14.63 29.83 -37.51
C PRO A 134 15.86 30.33 -36.75
N ALA A 135 16.16 31.63 -36.78
CA ALA A 135 17.27 32.23 -36.03
C ALA A 135 17.13 32.10 -34.50
N ALA A 136 15.91 31.85 -33.98
CA ALA A 136 15.69 31.58 -32.57
C ALA A 136 16.24 30.20 -32.15
N ILE A 137 16.42 29.28 -33.11
CA ILE A 137 16.88 27.92 -32.89
C ILE A 137 18.27 27.71 -33.52
N TYR A 138 18.45 27.99 -34.80
CA TYR A 138 19.69 27.70 -35.49
C TYR A 138 20.43 28.97 -35.93
N PRO A 139 21.74 29.07 -35.65
CA PRO A 139 22.58 30.08 -36.30
C PRO A 139 22.54 29.87 -37.82
N GLY A 140 22.14 30.91 -38.58
CA GLY A 140 22.10 30.86 -40.05
C GLY A 140 20.76 30.49 -40.69
N GLY A 141 19.73 30.14 -39.90
CA GLY A 141 18.37 29.92 -40.41
C GLY A 141 17.96 28.44 -40.50
N THR A 142 16.98 28.14 -41.37
CA THR A 142 16.37 26.80 -41.49
C THR A 142 17.38 25.76 -41.96
N ASP A 143 17.42 24.60 -41.29
CA ASP A 143 18.29 23.47 -41.64
C ASP A 143 17.51 22.15 -41.53
N VAL A 144 17.07 21.63 -42.68
CA VAL A 144 16.21 20.45 -42.76
C VAL A 144 16.93 19.18 -42.31
N VAL A 145 18.24 19.08 -42.56
CA VAL A 145 19.05 17.90 -42.17
C VAL A 145 19.20 17.88 -40.67
N ARG A 146 19.54 19.03 -40.06
CA ARG A 146 19.64 19.16 -38.60
C ARG A 146 18.30 18.91 -37.94
N PHE A 147 17.21 19.46 -38.47
CA PHE A 147 15.86 19.18 -37.99
C PHE A 147 15.55 17.67 -38.02
N GLY A 148 15.82 16.99 -39.13
CA GLY A 148 15.61 15.54 -39.26
C GLY A 148 16.43 14.73 -38.25
N LEU A 149 17.70 15.08 -38.06
CA LEU A 149 18.56 14.43 -37.06
C LEU A 149 18.01 14.62 -35.63
N HIS A 150 17.65 15.85 -35.26
CA HIS A 150 17.09 16.14 -33.93
C HIS A 150 15.75 15.44 -33.71
N ALA A 151 14.91 15.34 -34.74
CA ALA A 151 13.65 14.61 -34.67
C ALA A 151 13.87 13.12 -34.37
N ILE A 152 14.86 12.47 -35.02
CA ILE A 152 15.20 11.06 -34.75
C ILE A 152 15.70 10.89 -33.31
N ILE A 153 16.57 11.78 -32.84
CA ILE A 153 17.10 11.74 -31.46
C ILE A 153 15.95 11.92 -30.45
N LEU A 154 15.08 12.92 -30.65
CA LEU A 154 13.93 13.21 -29.80
C LEU A 154 12.96 12.03 -29.72
N VAL A 155 12.64 11.41 -30.86
CA VAL A 155 11.74 10.23 -30.90
C VAL A 155 12.38 9.04 -30.17
N THR A 156 13.68 8.83 -30.35
CA THR A 156 14.42 7.74 -29.69
C THR A 156 14.43 7.93 -28.17
N GLU A 157 14.78 9.13 -27.70
CA GLU A 157 14.76 9.48 -26.28
C GLU A 157 13.35 9.31 -25.70
N ALA A 158 12.34 9.90 -26.34
CA ALA A 158 10.96 9.83 -25.88
C ALA A 158 10.46 8.38 -25.79
N ALA A 159 10.81 7.52 -26.77
CA ALA A 159 10.42 6.12 -26.74
C ALA A 159 10.99 5.38 -25.51
N VAL A 160 12.28 5.59 -25.19
CA VAL A 160 12.93 4.98 -24.02
C VAL A 160 12.32 5.52 -22.72
N LEU A 161 12.08 6.83 -22.62
CA LEU A 161 11.47 7.43 -21.43
C LEU A 161 10.03 6.96 -21.21
N LEU A 162 9.24 6.86 -22.28
CA LEU A 162 7.87 6.34 -22.23
C LEU A 162 7.84 4.87 -21.79
N TRP A 163 8.73 4.05 -22.35
CA TRP A 163 8.87 2.65 -21.96
C TRP A 163 9.27 2.50 -20.48
N LEU A 164 10.24 3.29 -20.01
CA LEU A 164 10.66 3.29 -18.61
C LEU A 164 9.52 3.72 -17.68
N ALA A 165 8.82 4.81 -18.01
CA ALA A 165 7.70 5.32 -17.23
C ALA A 165 6.55 4.31 -17.12
N TYR A 166 6.25 3.62 -18.22
CA TYR A 166 5.26 2.53 -18.24
C TYR A 166 5.71 1.36 -17.36
N THR A 167 6.96 0.91 -17.51
CA THR A 167 7.52 -0.23 -16.78
C THR A 167 7.51 0.02 -15.27
N VAL A 168 8.04 1.16 -14.83
CA VAL A 168 8.06 1.53 -13.40
C VAL A 168 6.64 1.64 -12.86
N SER A 169 5.73 2.32 -13.58
CA SER A 169 4.33 2.45 -13.13
C SER A 169 3.63 1.09 -13.00
N ALA A 170 3.89 0.16 -13.92
CA ALA A 170 3.34 -1.20 -13.89
C ALA A 170 3.89 -2.00 -12.71
N MET A 171 5.18 -1.85 -12.36
CA MET A 171 5.77 -2.49 -11.18
C MET A 171 5.11 -2.02 -9.88
N PHE A 172 4.89 -0.71 -9.72
CA PHE A 172 4.19 -0.18 -8.54
C PHE A 172 2.75 -0.70 -8.42
N LYS A 173 2.05 -0.82 -9.56
CA LYS A 173 0.70 -1.42 -9.61
C LYS A 173 0.72 -2.88 -9.18
N SER A 174 1.64 -3.68 -9.70
CA SER A 174 1.81 -5.09 -9.35
C SER A 174 2.15 -5.29 -7.87
N ILE A 175 3.03 -4.45 -7.30
CA ILE A 175 3.35 -4.49 -5.87
C ILE A 175 2.11 -4.15 -5.03
N ALA A 176 1.33 -3.14 -5.42
CA ALA A 176 0.11 -2.79 -4.71
C ALA A 176 -0.88 -3.96 -4.66
N GLU A 177 -1.15 -4.58 -5.81
CA GLU A 177 -2.03 -5.75 -5.94
C GLU A 177 -1.52 -6.94 -5.12
N ALA A 178 -0.22 -7.24 -5.18
CA ALA A 178 0.38 -8.32 -4.39
C ALA A 178 0.28 -8.07 -2.88
N THR A 179 0.49 -6.83 -2.43
CA THR A 179 0.36 -6.48 -1.00
C THR A 179 -1.08 -6.51 -0.50
N GLU A 180 -2.05 -6.23 -1.38
CA GLU A 180 -3.47 -6.34 -1.04
C GLU A 180 -3.87 -7.81 -0.89
N LEU A 181 -3.52 -8.65 -1.86
CA LEU A 181 -3.75 -10.10 -1.79
C LEU A 181 -3.08 -10.73 -0.56
N ALA A 182 -1.83 -10.35 -0.25
CA ALA A 182 -1.14 -10.86 0.94
C ALA A 182 -1.85 -10.46 2.25
N ARG A 183 -2.44 -9.26 2.32
CA ARG A 183 -3.22 -8.83 3.50
C ARG A 183 -4.53 -9.59 3.62
N GLU A 184 -5.22 -9.85 2.50
CA GLU A 184 -6.44 -10.65 2.49
C GLU A 184 -6.17 -12.08 2.97
N GLU A 185 -5.14 -12.73 2.42
CA GLU A 185 -4.77 -14.09 2.81
C GLU A 185 -4.28 -14.16 4.27
N GLN A 186 -3.53 -13.16 4.74
CA GLN A 186 -3.19 -13.05 6.17
C GLN A 186 -4.45 -12.93 7.04
N GLY A 187 -5.40 -12.08 6.66
CA GLY A 187 -6.67 -11.93 7.40
C GLY A 187 -7.49 -13.22 7.44
N ARG A 188 -7.50 -13.99 6.35
CA ARG A 188 -8.16 -15.31 6.29
C ARG A 188 -7.46 -16.34 7.17
N ALA A 189 -6.13 -16.37 7.16
CA ALA A 189 -5.34 -17.26 8.01
C ALA A 189 -5.55 -16.92 9.50
N GLU A 190 -5.56 -15.64 9.86
CA GLU A 190 -5.85 -15.17 11.23
C GLU A 190 -7.26 -15.58 11.67
N ALA A 191 -8.28 -15.40 10.81
CA ALA A 191 -9.65 -15.82 11.11
C ALA A 191 -9.76 -17.34 11.32
N SER A 192 -9.10 -18.14 10.46
CA SER A 192 -9.09 -19.60 10.58
C SER A 192 -8.35 -20.07 11.85
N SER A 193 -7.25 -19.39 12.22
CA SER A 193 -6.53 -19.65 13.47
C SER A 193 -7.40 -19.35 14.69
N GLN A 194 -8.10 -18.21 14.68
CA GLN A 194 -9.02 -17.84 15.76
C GLN A 194 -10.18 -18.83 15.90
N GLU A 195 -10.74 -19.29 14.78
CA GLU A 195 -11.78 -20.33 14.77
C GLU A 195 -11.26 -21.65 15.34
N THR A 196 -10.07 -22.08 14.93
CA THR A 196 -9.42 -23.30 15.43
C THR A 196 -9.15 -23.21 16.93
N GLU A 197 -8.63 -22.07 17.41
CA GLU A 197 -8.44 -21.83 18.84
C GLU A 197 -9.77 -21.87 19.59
N ARG A 198 -10.83 -21.25 19.06
CA ARG A 198 -12.16 -21.26 19.67
C ARG A 198 -12.69 -22.69 19.81
N LEU A 199 -12.64 -23.47 18.73
CA LEU A 199 -13.06 -24.88 18.73
C LEU A 199 -12.19 -25.74 19.67
N SER A 200 -10.90 -25.43 19.82
CA SER A 200 -10.03 -26.11 20.77
C SER A 200 -10.39 -25.79 22.22
N ARG A 201 -10.71 -24.52 22.52
CA ARG A 201 -11.16 -24.09 23.85
C ARG A 201 -12.50 -24.71 24.21
N GLU A 202 -13.45 -24.74 23.28
CA GLU A 202 -14.75 -25.39 23.45
C GLU A 202 -14.59 -26.89 23.74
N ARG A 203 -13.78 -27.61 22.95
CA ARG A 203 -13.49 -29.04 23.18
C ARG A 203 -12.84 -29.29 24.54
N SER A 204 -11.86 -28.47 24.93
CA SER A 204 -11.19 -28.59 26.23
C SER A 204 -12.16 -28.36 27.39
N ALA A 205 -13.05 -27.37 27.28
CA ALA A 205 -14.07 -27.08 28.28
C ALA A 205 -15.09 -28.23 28.39
N GLU A 206 -15.52 -28.81 27.26
CA GLU A 206 -16.41 -29.97 27.26
C GLU A 206 -15.75 -31.20 27.89
N GLN A 207 -14.49 -31.48 27.55
CA GLN A 207 -13.75 -32.60 28.12
C GLN A 207 -13.54 -32.44 29.63
N SER A 208 -13.22 -31.23 30.09
CA SER A 208 -13.09 -30.92 31.52
C SER A 208 -14.41 -31.13 32.28
N ARG A 209 -15.54 -30.71 31.69
CA ARG A 209 -16.88 -30.98 32.25
C ARG A 209 -17.16 -32.48 32.35
N ARG A 210 -16.92 -33.25 31.28
CA ARG A 210 -17.12 -34.70 31.28
C ARG A 210 -16.26 -35.39 32.35
N GLN A 211 -14.99 -35.00 32.49
CA GLN A 211 -14.11 -35.53 33.53
C GLN A 211 -14.61 -35.19 34.95
N ALA A 212 -15.11 -33.97 35.17
CA ALA A 212 -15.69 -33.60 36.46
C ALA A 212 -16.95 -34.41 36.79
N ASP A 213 -17.81 -34.66 35.81
CA ASP A 213 -19.01 -35.49 35.95
C ASP A 213 -18.64 -36.96 36.25
N GLU A 214 -17.67 -37.53 35.52
CA GLU A 214 -17.18 -38.89 35.77
C GLU A 214 -16.53 -39.04 37.15
N GLN A 215 -15.75 -38.05 37.59
CA GLN A 215 -15.17 -38.05 38.94
C GLN A 215 -16.25 -37.99 40.02
N THR A 216 -17.31 -37.20 39.80
CA THR A 216 -18.45 -37.10 40.73
C THR A 216 -19.15 -38.46 40.85
N LYS A 217 -19.49 -39.08 39.71
CA LYS A 217 -20.08 -40.43 39.69
C LYS A 217 -19.20 -41.48 40.35
N THR A 218 -17.89 -41.44 40.10
CA THR A 218 -16.94 -42.38 40.71
C THR A 218 -16.93 -42.23 42.24
N ARG A 219 -16.96 -40.99 42.75
CA ARG A 219 -17.06 -40.74 44.20
C ARG A 219 -18.38 -41.24 44.77
N GLU A 220 -19.49 -41.06 44.06
CA GLU A 220 -20.81 -41.58 44.48
C GLU A 220 -20.81 -43.11 44.55
N ILE A 221 -20.25 -43.80 43.53
CA ILE A 221 -20.09 -45.27 43.54
C ILE A 221 -19.23 -45.72 44.72
N GLN A 222 -18.06 -45.11 44.91
CA GLN A 222 -17.14 -45.47 46.00
C GLN A 222 -17.78 -45.24 47.37
N GLY A 223 -18.48 -44.12 47.56
CA GLY A 223 -19.23 -43.84 48.79
C GLY A 223 -20.31 -44.89 49.03
N PHE A 224 -21.08 -45.24 48.01
CA PHE A 224 -22.12 -46.26 48.11
C PHE A 224 -21.58 -47.65 48.47
N VAL A 225 -20.48 -48.07 47.83
CA VAL A 225 -19.81 -49.34 48.14
C VAL A 225 -19.34 -49.36 49.60
N ALA A 226 -18.74 -48.28 50.10
CA ALA A 226 -18.32 -48.18 51.49
C ALA A 226 -19.51 -48.28 52.47
N THR A 227 -20.66 -47.67 52.15
CA THR A 227 -21.88 -47.81 52.95
C THR A 227 -22.41 -49.24 52.97
N ILE A 228 -22.37 -49.95 51.82
CA ILE A 228 -22.76 -51.36 51.74
C ILE A 228 -21.82 -52.24 52.56
N GLU A 229 -20.50 -52.06 52.43
CA GLU A 229 -19.49 -52.83 53.16
C GLU A 229 -19.68 -52.68 54.67
N ALA A 230 -19.83 -51.45 55.16
CA ALA A 230 -20.11 -51.18 56.57
C ALA A 230 -21.43 -51.82 57.04
N GLY A 231 -22.46 -51.83 56.18
CA GLY A 231 -23.74 -52.50 56.45
C GLY A 231 -23.59 -54.02 56.62
N PHE A 232 -22.88 -54.67 55.69
CA PHE A 232 -22.62 -56.11 55.76
C PHE A 232 -21.72 -56.50 56.93
N GLU A 233 -20.71 -55.69 57.26
CA GLU A 233 -19.84 -55.94 58.40
C GLU A 233 -20.63 -55.98 59.71
N ARG A 234 -21.52 -54.99 59.94
CA ARG A 234 -22.43 -54.98 61.11
C ARG A 234 -23.39 -56.17 61.11
N LEU A 235 -24.00 -56.48 59.97
CA LEU A 235 -24.89 -57.64 59.85
C LEU A 235 -24.16 -58.95 60.20
N SER A 236 -22.93 -59.11 59.72
CA SER A 236 -22.10 -60.30 59.99
C SER A 236 -21.67 -60.41 61.45
N ALA A 237 -21.59 -59.29 62.17
CA ALA A 237 -21.36 -59.23 63.62
C ALA A 237 -22.62 -59.54 64.45
N GLY A 238 -23.76 -59.83 63.80
CA GLY A 238 -25.01 -60.19 64.45
C GLY A 238 -26.00 -59.03 64.67
N ASP A 239 -25.72 -57.84 64.14
CA ASP A 239 -26.64 -56.70 64.22
C ASP A 239 -27.71 -56.76 63.13
N LEU A 240 -28.85 -57.38 63.45
CA LEU A 240 -30.02 -57.48 62.56
C LEU A 240 -30.82 -56.16 62.46
N THR A 241 -30.46 -55.14 63.23
CA THR A 241 -31.14 -53.83 63.20
C THR A 241 -30.46 -52.84 62.24
N VAL A 242 -29.34 -53.22 61.61
CA VAL A 242 -28.62 -52.35 60.68
C VAL A 242 -29.53 -51.94 59.51
N ARG A 243 -29.54 -50.65 59.19
CA ARG A 243 -30.24 -50.09 58.04
C ARG A 243 -29.37 -49.04 57.35
N MET A 244 -29.39 -49.03 56.03
CA MET A 244 -28.82 -47.96 55.21
C MET A 244 -29.80 -46.79 55.16
N ALA A 245 -29.66 -45.84 56.09
CA ALA A 245 -30.56 -44.70 56.27
C ALA A 245 -30.18 -43.46 55.45
N GLU A 246 -28.90 -43.33 55.06
CA GLU A 246 -28.44 -42.19 54.26
C GLU A 246 -29.03 -42.25 52.84
N PRO A 247 -29.42 -41.09 52.26
CA PRO A 247 -29.85 -41.00 50.87
C PRO A 247 -28.72 -41.43 49.93
N VAL A 248 -29.03 -42.23 48.92
CA VAL A 248 -28.07 -42.65 47.89
C VAL A 248 -28.47 -42.06 46.54
N ALA A 249 -27.56 -42.06 45.57
CA ALA A 249 -27.91 -41.66 44.20
C ALA A 249 -29.08 -42.50 43.69
N ALA A 250 -29.94 -41.91 42.85
CA ALA A 250 -31.20 -42.53 42.42
C ALA A 250 -31.01 -43.93 41.78
N GLU A 251 -29.88 -44.17 41.13
CA GLU A 251 -29.52 -45.46 40.54
C GLU A 251 -29.19 -46.56 41.56
N PHE A 252 -28.80 -46.19 42.78
CA PHE A 252 -28.46 -47.11 43.88
C PHE A 252 -29.61 -47.36 44.86
N GLU A 253 -30.69 -46.56 44.79
CA GLU A 253 -31.87 -46.72 45.66
C GLU A 253 -32.48 -48.13 45.64
N PRO A 254 -32.64 -48.81 44.48
CA PRO A 254 -33.15 -50.17 44.45
C PRO A 254 -32.28 -51.17 45.23
N ILE A 255 -30.96 -50.97 45.21
CA ILE A 255 -30.00 -51.85 45.92
C ILE A 255 -30.08 -51.58 47.42
N ARG A 256 -30.10 -50.30 47.82
CA ARG A 256 -30.28 -49.89 49.23
C ARG A 256 -31.56 -50.45 49.83
N ALA A 257 -32.68 -50.32 49.10
CA ALA A 257 -33.97 -50.86 49.50
C ALA A 257 -33.91 -52.39 49.69
N LYS A 258 -33.34 -53.10 48.71
CA LYS A 258 -33.21 -54.56 48.78
C LYS A 258 -32.32 -55.04 49.93
N PHE A 259 -31.24 -54.31 50.26
CA PHE A 259 -30.43 -54.60 51.44
C PHE A 259 -31.26 -54.47 52.72
N ASN A 260 -31.92 -53.32 52.91
CA ASN A 260 -32.76 -53.06 54.10
C ASN A 260 -33.89 -54.09 54.25
N ASP A 261 -34.57 -54.43 53.15
CA ASP A 261 -35.64 -55.45 53.13
C ASP A 261 -35.11 -56.84 53.50
N SER A 262 -33.90 -57.18 53.05
CA SER A 262 -33.29 -58.49 53.35
C SER A 262 -32.90 -58.60 54.81
N VAL A 263 -32.35 -57.52 55.38
CA VAL A 263 -32.02 -57.46 56.82
C VAL A 263 -33.29 -57.53 57.67
N ALA A 264 -34.34 -56.80 57.30
CA ALA A 264 -35.63 -56.85 58.01
C ALA A 264 -36.23 -58.27 58.03
N LYS A 265 -36.17 -58.99 56.90
CA LYS A 265 -36.62 -60.40 56.84
C LYS A 265 -35.77 -61.35 57.69
N LEU A 266 -34.47 -61.08 57.83
CA LEU A 266 -33.57 -61.86 58.68
C LEU A 266 -33.85 -61.61 60.17
N GLU A 267 -34.12 -60.35 60.54
CA GLU A 267 -34.58 -59.96 61.88
C GLU A 267 -35.85 -60.73 62.26
N ASP A 268 -36.90 -60.65 61.43
CA ASP A 268 -38.18 -61.35 61.66
C ASP A 268 -38.04 -62.88 61.75
N ALA A 269 -37.08 -63.47 61.05
CA ALA A 269 -36.91 -64.93 60.99
C ALA A 269 -36.15 -65.51 62.19
N ILE A 270 -35.27 -64.73 62.82
CA ILE A 270 -34.42 -65.17 63.93
C ILE A 270 -35.02 -64.81 65.30
N GLY A 271 -35.98 -63.87 65.36
CA GLY A 271 -36.79 -63.62 66.56
C GLY A 271 -37.66 -62.38 66.47
#